data_AF-A0AB39IGB2-F1
#
_entry.id   AF-A0AB39IGB2-F1
#
_cell.length_a   1.000
_cell.length_b   1.000
_cell.length_c   1.000
_cell.angle_alpha   90.00
_cell.angle_beta   90.00
_cell.angle_gamma   90.00
#
_symmetry.space_group_name_H-M   'P 1'
#
loop_
_entity.id
_entity.type
_entity.pdbx_description
1 polymer ?
#
loop_
_entity_poly.entity_id
_entity_poly.type
_entity_poly.pdbx_seq_one_letter_code
_entity_poly.pdbx_strand_id
1 'polypeptide(L)'
;MMNTQQEKSPGLLAISALGIVFGDIGTSPLYTFNTVIQLAGDATQPATILGLLSTLFWTLIIVTSVKYALFAMRIDNKGEGGVLALMSLLQGNQPKHQKWIIAVGLLGAAFIYGDGAITPAISVLSALEGLELVFPETANYILPLTLALLILLFAIQPLGTDKISRFFAPVMLLWFAVLALLGIKSILSYPAVLWALNPGYALAFFASHGHIGLLILGGVFLCVTGAEALYADMGHFGRKPIWLAWYVMALPCLLLNYAGQAAFILSGADVSNNIFYRLCPPSLQMPLIVLATLATIIASQAIISGAFSMTRQAIQLGWLPRMKITQTAEQSYGQIYLGTINWLLMVVTLSLVIFFQSSERLAAAYGIAVSITMLMTTLLLYMAMRKIWHWNRMLSLSITTVFLVIDLGFCVANMLKVFEGGYVPLLLAMLIFCIMFIWRRGVTRVSQTVSEKTQSVDEFLSSLQKNGISRVPGVAVFLTRIQNVAPPVMRWHVKRNHALHDKIIALTIQVLDVPRVRKEDKLIITEQYPGFWQGVAYYGFMEKPNIPELLKQTPPIQACNDHEAVTYYIGHESIVAKDGTDALPRWQSYLFAWMMRNSLHVTEYYQLPGNQVIEIGRRIAI
;
A
#
# COMPACT_ATOMS: atom_id res chain seq x y z
N MET A 1 7.44 17.85 -21.94
CA MET A 1 6.19 18.53 -21.53
C MET A 1 5.05 17.96 -22.37
N MET A 2 4.13 17.22 -21.76
CA MET A 2 2.79 16.95 -22.31
C MET A 2 1.94 16.39 -21.17
N ASN A 3 1.20 17.29 -20.53
CA ASN A 3 0.29 17.02 -19.43
C ASN A 3 -1.11 16.91 -20.03
N THR A 4 -1.48 15.76 -20.58
CA THR A 4 -2.85 15.45 -20.99
C THR A 4 -3.54 14.68 -19.87
N GLN A 5 -3.57 15.25 -18.68
CA GLN A 5 -4.69 15.01 -17.77
C GLN A 5 -5.81 15.93 -18.25
N GLN A 6 -6.91 15.36 -18.75
CA GLN A 6 -8.17 16.10 -18.86
C GLN A 6 -8.39 16.83 -17.54
N GLU A 7 -8.41 18.15 -17.55
CA GLU A 7 -8.68 19.00 -16.39
C GLU A 7 -10.12 18.76 -15.91
N LYS A 8 -10.33 17.65 -15.22
CA LYS A 8 -11.52 17.46 -14.39
C LYS A 8 -11.47 18.57 -13.34
N SER A 9 -12.57 19.33 -13.24
CA SER A 9 -12.74 20.35 -12.20
C SER A 9 -12.30 19.79 -10.83
N PRO A 10 -11.55 20.56 -10.02
CA PRO A 10 -11.07 20.11 -8.72
C PRO A 10 -12.21 19.64 -7.81
N GLY A 11 -13.44 20.14 -7.99
CA GLY A 11 -14.62 19.67 -7.27
C GLY A 11 -15.06 18.27 -7.68
N LEU A 12 -15.02 17.94 -8.97
CA LEU A 12 -15.38 16.61 -9.47
C LEU A 12 -14.36 15.54 -9.02
N LEU A 13 -13.08 15.93 -8.98
CA LEU A 13 -12.01 15.11 -8.41
C LEU A 13 -12.15 14.96 -6.90
N ALA A 14 -12.60 16.00 -6.18
CA ALA A 14 -12.82 15.91 -4.73
C ALA A 14 -13.98 14.96 -4.41
N ILE A 15 -15.08 14.99 -5.17
CA ILE A 15 -16.17 14.02 -5.02
C ILE A 15 -15.69 12.60 -5.33
N SER A 16 -14.84 12.42 -6.35
CA SER A 16 -14.22 11.14 -6.65
C SER A 16 -13.30 10.65 -5.51
N ALA A 17 -12.50 11.55 -4.94
CA ALA A 17 -11.65 11.27 -3.79
C ALA A 17 -12.47 10.91 -2.54
N LEU A 18 -13.63 11.55 -2.31
CA LEU A 18 -14.56 11.18 -1.25
C LEU A 18 -14.98 9.70 -1.34
N GLY A 19 -15.26 9.23 -2.56
CA GLY A 19 -15.68 7.87 -2.83
C GLY A 19 -14.60 6.80 -2.60
N ILE A 20 -13.32 7.16 -2.66
CA ILE A 20 -12.24 6.17 -2.62
C ILE A 20 -11.40 6.35 -1.36
N VAL A 21 -10.95 7.57 -1.06
CA VAL A 21 -9.97 7.82 0.01
C VAL A 21 -10.60 7.84 1.40
N PHE A 22 -11.87 8.28 1.51
CA PHE A 22 -12.51 8.53 2.80
C PHE A 22 -13.44 7.41 3.27
N GLY A 23 -13.44 6.26 2.58
CA GLY A 23 -14.24 5.10 2.99
C GLY A 23 -13.86 4.60 4.38
N ASP A 24 -12.57 4.35 4.60
CA ASP A 24 -12.03 3.79 5.85
C ASP A 24 -12.41 4.66 7.07
N ILE A 25 -11.85 5.87 7.14
CA ILE A 25 -12.13 6.84 8.21
C ILE A 25 -13.61 7.27 8.27
N GLY A 26 -14.31 7.21 7.14
CA GLY A 26 -15.73 7.56 7.03
C GLY A 26 -16.65 6.53 7.68
N THR A 27 -16.20 5.28 7.81
CA THR A 27 -16.98 4.19 8.43
C THR A 27 -16.68 4.01 9.91
N SER A 28 -15.63 4.65 10.44
CA SER A 28 -15.26 4.60 11.86
C SER A 28 -16.35 4.97 12.88
N PRO A 29 -17.34 5.85 12.58
CA PRO A 29 -18.45 6.10 13.50
C PRO A 29 -19.32 4.88 13.83
N LEU A 30 -19.27 3.82 13.01
CA LEU A 30 -19.99 2.56 13.26
C LEU A 30 -19.53 1.85 14.54
N TYR A 31 -18.25 1.98 14.90
CA TYR A 31 -17.64 1.20 15.98
C TYR A 31 -16.91 2.06 17.02
N THR A 32 -16.41 3.25 16.67
CA THR A 32 -15.50 4.01 17.54
C THR A 32 -16.17 4.47 18.83
N PHE A 33 -17.30 5.18 18.74
CA PHE A 33 -17.93 5.75 19.92
C PHE A 33 -18.48 4.66 20.84
N ASN A 34 -19.05 3.60 20.25
CA ASN A 34 -19.51 2.42 20.98
C ASN A 34 -18.37 1.78 21.79
N THR A 35 -17.21 1.57 21.15
CA THR A 35 -16.02 1.00 21.80
C THR A 35 -15.54 1.88 22.97
N VAL A 36 -15.50 3.20 22.75
CA VAL A 36 -15.05 4.17 23.77
C VAL A 36 -15.99 4.18 24.98
N ILE A 37 -17.29 4.09 24.75
CA ILE A 37 -18.32 4.06 25.79
C ILE A 37 -18.25 2.77 26.61
N GLN A 38 -18.10 1.61 25.95
CA GLN A 38 -17.93 0.32 26.63
C GLN A 38 -16.68 0.31 27.53
N LEU A 39 -15.56 0.86 27.04
CA LEU A 39 -14.31 0.96 27.82
C LEU A 39 -14.41 1.94 28.99
N ALA A 40 -15.28 2.94 28.92
CA ALA A 40 -15.44 3.92 29.99
C ALA A 40 -16.17 3.35 31.21
N GLY A 41 -16.99 2.31 31.05
CA GLY A 41 -17.71 1.61 32.13
C GLY A 41 -18.83 2.43 32.79
N ASP A 42 -18.54 3.68 33.18
CA ASP A 42 -19.45 4.61 33.86
C ASP A 42 -20.05 5.64 32.88
N ALA A 43 -20.53 5.13 31.74
CA ALA A 43 -20.91 5.87 30.53
C ALA A 43 -22.12 6.81 30.66
N THR A 44 -22.60 7.08 31.87
CA THR A 44 -23.80 7.89 32.14
C THR A 44 -23.49 9.28 32.67
N GLN A 45 -22.26 9.53 33.15
CA GLN A 45 -21.90 10.84 33.66
C GLN A 45 -21.68 11.86 32.52
N PRO A 46 -22.33 13.04 32.55
CA PRO A 46 -22.18 14.03 31.48
C PRO A 46 -20.76 14.51 31.26
N ALA A 47 -19.98 14.67 32.34
CA ALA A 47 -18.58 15.10 32.27
C ALA A 47 -17.71 14.11 31.49
N THR A 48 -17.92 12.80 31.71
CA THR A 48 -17.24 11.71 31.00
C THR A 48 -17.56 11.78 29.51
N ILE A 49 -18.84 11.87 29.13
CA ILE A 49 -19.25 11.90 27.72
C ILE A 49 -18.69 13.13 26.98
N LEU A 50 -18.74 14.31 27.62
CA LEU A 50 -18.15 15.53 27.05
C LEU A 50 -16.62 15.42 26.92
N GLY A 51 -15.95 14.81 27.89
CA GLY A 51 -14.51 14.51 27.85
C GLY A 51 -14.13 13.57 26.70
N LEU A 52 -14.90 12.50 26.50
CA LEU A 52 -14.72 11.54 25.42
C LEU A 52 -14.91 12.20 24.04
N LEU A 53 -16.00 12.96 23.88
CA LEU A 53 -16.27 13.69 22.64
C LEU A 53 -15.17 14.72 22.35
N SER A 54 -14.73 15.47 23.36
CA SER A 54 -13.62 16.43 23.23
C SER A 54 -12.34 15.73 22.76
N THR A 55 -12.04 14.56 23.32
CA THR A 55 -10.88 13.76 22.93
C THR A 55 -10.98 13.31 21.48
N LEU A 56 -12.13 12.79 21.03
CA LEU A 56 -12.36 12.40 19.64
C LEU A 56 -12.23 13.58 18.68
N PHE A 57 -12.82 14.73 19.03
CA PHE A 57 -12.75 15.96 18.26
C PHE A 57 -11.30 16.38 18.03
N TRP A 58 -10.53 16.56 19.10
CA TRP A 58 -9.15 17.03 19.00
C TRP A 58 -8.22 15.99 18.39
N THR A 59 -8.52 14.71 18.52
CA THR A 59 -7.79 13.64 17.84
C THR A 59 -7.92 13.76 16.31
N LEU A 60 -9.14 13.94 15.78
CA LEU A 60 -9.37 14.15 14.34
C LEU A 60 -8.73 15.45 13.82
N ILE A 61 -8.74 16.51 14.63
CA ILE A 61 -8.11 17.78 14.27
C ILE A 61 -6.59 17.64 14.25
N ILE A 62 -5.97 17.11 15.30
CA ILE A 62 -4.51 17.10 15.40
C ILE A 62 -3.90 16.02 14.49
N VAL A 63 -4.43 14.80 14.51
CA VAL A 63 -3.87 13.69 13.74
C VAL A 63 -4.26 13.83 12.27
N THR A 64 -5.54 13.71 11.93
CA THR A 64 -5.92 13.67 10.51
C THR A 64 -5.81 15.02 9.82
N SER A 65 -6.30 16.09 10.45
CA SER A 65 -6.34 17.41 9.81
C SER A 65 -4.98 18.11 9.80
N VAL A 66 -4.31 18.19 10.95
CA VAL A 66 -3.03 18.92 11.06
C VAL A 66 -1.86 18.04 10.61
N LYS A 67 -1.62 16.88 11.23
CA LYS A 67 -0.45 16.04 10.93
C LYS A 67 -0.50 15.49 9.50
N TYR A 68 -1.62 14.89 9.08
CA TYR A 68 -1.72 14.27 7.76
C TYR A 68 -2.10 15.26 6.66
N ALA A 69 -3.30 15.85 6.71
CA ALA A 69 -3.83 16.64 5.61
C ALA A 69 -3.06 17.95 5.36
N LEU A 70 -2.62 18.65 6.42
CA LEU A 70 -1.85 19.89 6.29
C LEU A 70 -0.35 19.68 6.16
N PHE A 71 0.24 18.73 6.89
CA PHE A 71 1.68 18.52 6.95
C PHE A 71 2.17 17.40 6.02
N ALA A 72 1.82 16.14 6.29
CA ALA A 72 2.36 14.98 5.57
C ALA A 72 2.09 15.05 4.07
N MET A 73 0.87 15.42 3.68
CA MET A 73 0.45 15.51 2.28
C MET A 73 1.17 16.61 1.46
N ARG A 74 2.02 17.43 2.07
CA ARG A 74 2.89 18.37 1.34
C ARG A 74 4.20 17.73 0.89
N ILE A 75 4.45 16.49 1.29
CA ILE A 75 5.66 15.73 0.97
C ILE A 75 5.26 14.55 0.11
N ASP A 76 5.61 14.59 -1.17
CA ASP A 76 5.38 13.51 -2.12
C ASP A 76 6.69 13.10 -2.80
N ASN A 77 6.72 11.87 -3.29
CA ASN A 77 7.78 11.37 -4.15
C ASN A 77 7.19 11.09 -5.54
N LYS A 78 7.37 12.02 -6.47
CA LYS A 78 6.76 11.96 -7.82
C LYS A 78 5.24 11.84 -7.79
N GLY A 79 4.58 12.56 -6.88
CA GLY A 79 3.12 12.54 -6.69
C GLY A 79 2.60 11.41 -5.80
N GLU A 80 3.40 10.38 -5.49
CA GLU A 80 3.01 9.33 -4.54
C GLU A 80 3.31 9.74 -3.09
N GLY A 81 2.40 9.43 -2.17
CA GLY A 81 2.55 9.65 -0.72
C GLY A 81 2.63 8.34 0.06
N GLY A 82 2.62 8.42 1.39
CA GLY A 82 2.74 7.27 2.29
C GLY A 82 4.17 6.98 2.77
N VAL A 83 4.28 6.04 3.71
CA VAL A 83 5.54 5.63 4.36
C VAL A 83 6.62 5.20 3.36
N LEU A 84 6.28 4.39 2.36
CA LEU A 84 7.24 3.90 1.35
C LEU A 84 7.73 5.02 0.42
N ALA A 85 6.85 5.97 0.07
CA ALA A 85 7.22 7.14 -0.71
C ALA A 85 8.20 8.04 0.06
N LEU A 86 7.93 8.32 1.34
CA LEU A 86 8.84 9.02 2.25
C LEU A 86 10.19 8.31 2.37
N MET A 87 10.17 6.99 2.59
CA MET A 87 11.39 6.18 2.68
C MET A 87 12.22 6.29 1.40
N SER A 88 11.59 6.16 0.22
CA SER A 88 12.26 6.25 -1.07
C SER A 88 12.86 7.64 -1.33
N LEU A 89 12.19 8.70 -0.91
CA LEU A 89 12.66 10.08 -1.07
C LEU A 89 13.85 10.39 -0.15
N LEU A 90 13.85 9.83 1.05
CA LEU A 90 14.87 10.08 2.06
C LEU A 90 16.12 9.22 1.90
N GLN A 91 15.99 7.96 1.43
CA GLN A 91 17.11 7.03 1.31
C GLN A 91 18.20 7.51 0.33
N GLY A 92 17.83 8.21 -0.74
CA GLY A 92 18.77 8.72 -1.74
C GLY A 92 19.63 9.89 -1.26
N ASN A 93 19.18 10.60 -0.21
CA ASN A 93 19.77 11.86 0.24
C ASN A 93 20.58 11.74 1.55
N GLN A 94 20.72 10.55 2.14
CA GLN A 94 21.37 10.35 3.45
C GLN A 94 22.13 9.01 3.57
N PRO A 95 23.37 8.88 3.06
CA PRO A 95 24.13 7.63 3.17
C PRO A 95 24.42 7.21 4.63
N LYS A 96 24.56 8.16 5.57
CA LYS A 96 24.80 7.86 6.99
C LYS A 96 23.58 7.28 7.73
N HIS A 97 22.36 7.69 7.37
CA HIS A 97 21.13 7.27 8.04
C HIS A 97 20.27 6.31 7.19
N GLN A 98 20.78 5.92 6.02
CA GLN A 98 20.06 5.13 5.02
C GLN A 98 19.47 3.84 5.60
N LYS A 99 20.25 3.10 6.41
CA LYS A 99 19.80 1.85 7.04
C LYS A 99 18.61 2.06 7.97
N TRP A 100 18.63 3.14 8.76
CA TRP A 100 17.56 3.49 9.68
C TRP A 100 16.29 3.93 8.95
N ILE A 101 16.43 4.80 7.93
CA ILE A 101 15.31 5.25 7.09
C ILE A 101 14.61 4.04 6.44
N ILE A 102 15.40 3.13 5.88
CA ILE A 102 14.89 1.91 5.26
C ILE A 102 14.18 1.03 6.30
N ALA A 103 14.77 0.81 7.47
CA ALA A 103 14.16 -0.01 8.52
C ALA A 103 12.81 0.55 8.97
N VAL A 104 12.75 1.86 9.28
CA VAL A 104 11.51 2.55 9.68
C VAL A 104 10.46 2.49 8.57
N GLY A 105 10.86 2.73 7.33
CA GLY A 105 9.94 2.71 6.19
C GLY A 105 9.37 1.32 5.91
N LEU A 106 10.19 0.27 5.98
CA LEU A 106 9.74 -1.10 5.78
C LEU A 106 8.88 -1.62 6.94
N LEU A 107 9.23 -1.27 8.19
CA LEU A 107 8.41 -1.61 9.34
C LEU A 107 7.03 -0.94 9.23
N GLY A 108 6.98 0.35 8.94
CA GLY A 108 5.71 1.05 8.72
C GLY A 108 4.90 0.43 7.58
N ALA A 109 5.53 0.11 6.44
CA ALA A 109 4.85 -0.58 5.34
C ALA A 109 4.28 -1.94 5.77
N ALA A 110 5.05 -2.76 6.49
CA ALA A 110 4.61 -4.07 6.98
C ALA A 110 3.38 -3.96 7.90
N PHE A 111 3.32 -2.94 8.75
CA PHE A 111 2.15 -2.67 9.58
C PHE A 111 0.93 -2.19 8.78
N ILE A 112 1.11 -1.40 7.72
CA ILE A 112 -0.01 -1.03 6.83
C ILE A 112 -0.57 -2.26 6.09
N TYR A 113 0.25 -3.24 5.71
CA TYR A 113 -0.32 -4.49 5.17
C TYR A 113 -1.19 -5.21 6.20
N GLY A 114 -0.82 -5.15 7.48
CA GLY A 114 -1.62 -5.71 8.56
C GLY A 114 -2.98 -5.02 8.68
N ASP A 115 -2.98 -3.68 8.61
CA ASP A 115 -4.16 -2.84 8.55
C ASP A 115 -5.09 -3.22 7.37
N GLY A 116 -4.51 -3.38 6.17
CA GLY A 116 -5.26 -3.73 4.97
C GLY A 116 -6.00 -5.07 5.00
N ALA A 117 -5.63 -5.97 5.90
CA ALA A 117 -6.37 -7.22 6.13
C ALA A 117 -7.48 -7.07 7.20
N ILE A 118 -7.31 -6.16 8.16
CA ILE A 118 -8.22 -5.99 9.31
C ILE A 118 -9.39 -5.07 8.96
N THR A 119 -9.16 -3.97 8.24
CA THR A 119 -10.20 -2.99 7.89
C THR A 119 -11.44 -3.63 7.24
N PRO A 120 -11.31 -4.52 6.23
CA PRO A 120 -12.51 -5.15 5.65
C PRO A 120 -13.26 -6.02 6.65
N ALA A 121 -12.54 -6.69 7.57
CA ALA A 121 -13.15 -7.54 8.59
C ALA A 121 -13.96 -6.71 9.59
N ILE A 122 -13.37 -5.65 10.17
CA ILE A 122 -14.05 -4.84 11.20
C ILE A 122 -15.20 -4.03 10.60
N SER A 123 -15.01 -3.43 9.43
CA SER A 123 -16.02 -2.57 8.83
C SER A 123 -17.25 -3.36 8.37
N VAL A 124 -17.07 -4.47 7.65
CA VAL A 124 -18.22 -5.28 7.16
C VAL A 124 -18.95 -5.96 8.32
N LEU A 125 -18.22 -6.43 9.34
CA LEU A 125 -18.83 -7.02 10.54
C LEU A 125 -19.65 -5.97 11.32
N SER A 126 -19.08 -4.78 11.56
CA SER A 126 -19.78 -3.67 12.24
C SER A 126 -21.03 -3.21 11.49
N ALA A 127 -21.00 -3.24 10.14
CA ALA A 127 -22.15 -2.87 9.33
C ALA A 127 -23.32 -3.86 9.45
N LEU A 128 -23.02 -5.16 9.54
CA LEU A 128 -24.01 -6.23 9.61
C LEU A 128 -24.53 -6.49 11.02
N GLU A 129 -23.76 -6.16 12.06
CA GLU A 129 -24.23 -6.20 13.46
C GLU A 129 -25.43 -5.27 13.69
N GLY A 130 -25.63 -4.25 12.84
CA GLY A 130 -26.87 -3.46 12.86
C GLY A 130 -28.14 -4.28 12.61
N LEU A 131 -28.06 -5.44 11.96
CA LEU A 131 -29.21 -6.33 11.72
C LEU A 131 -29.77 -6.91 13.02
N GLU A 132 -28.93 -7.17 14.03
CA GLU A 132 -29.35 -7.70 15.33
C GLU A 132 -30.32 -6.74 16.04
N LEU A 133 -30.15 -5.44 15.80
CA LEU A 133 -31.00 -4.40 16.38
C LEU A 133 -32.41 -4.38 15.77
N VAL A 134 -32.55 -4.77 14.49
CA VAL A 134 -33.83 -4.79 13.78
C VAL A 134 -34.50 -6.17 13.91
N PHE A 135 -33.72 -7.23 13.78
CA PHE A 135 -34.16 -8.62 13.83
C PHE A 135 -33.21 -9.43 14.72
N PRO A 136 -33.49 -9.60 16.02
CA PRO A 136 -32.63 -10.33 16.95
C PRO A 136 -32.35 -11.78 16.50
N GLU A 137 -33.28 -12.40 15.76
CA GLU A 137 -33.13 -13.75 15.19
C GLU A 137 -32.00 -13.84 14.14
N THR A 138 -31.53 -12.70 13.61
CA THR A 138 -30.46 -12.67 12.61
C THR A 138 -29.06 -12.80 13.20
N ALA A 139 -28.90 -12.82 14.53
CA ALA A 139 -27.59 -12.92 15.19
C ALA A 139 -26.73 -14.09 14.67
N ASN A 140 -27.36 -15.25 14.44
CA ASN A 140 -26.68 -16.45 13.91
C ASN A 140 -26.28 -16.34 12.42
N TYR A 141 -26.85 -15.38 11.69
CA TYR A 141 -26.61 -15.18 10.25
C TYR A 141 -25.59 -14.07 9.95
N ILE A 142 -25.24 -13.22 10.93
CA ILE A 142 -24.28 -12.12 10.76
C ILE A 142 -22.94 -12.67 10.24
N LEU A 143 -22.35 -13.64 10.95
CA LEU A 143 -21.04 -14.19 10.60
C LEU A 143 -21.02 -14.82 9.19
N PRO A 144 -21.95 -15.73 8.81
CA PRO A 144 -22.04 -16.25 7.44
C PRO A 144 -22.20 -15.16 6.37
N LEU A 145 -23.01 -14.13 6.64
CA LEU A 145 -23.25 -13.04 5.71
C LEU A 145 -22.00 -12.17 5.53
N THR A 146 -21.27 -11.87 6.60
CA THR A 146 -19.98 -11.18 6.55
C THR A 146 -18.99 -11.95 5.67
N LEU A 147 -18.87 -13.27 5.87
CA LEU A 147 -17.97 -14.10 5.06
C LEU A 147 -18.38 -14.10 3.58
N ALA A 148 -19.67 -14.22 3.28
CA ALA A 148 -20.19 -14.19 1.92
C ALA A 148 -19.89 -12.85 1.23
N LEU A 149 -20.11 -11.73 1.92
CA LEU A 149 -19.80 -10.39 1.40
C LEU A 149 -18.31 -10.20 1.15
N LEU A 150 -17.44 -10.66 2.06
CA LEU A 150 -15.99 -10.58 1.88
C LEU A 150 -15.50 -11.45 0.73
N ILE A 151 -15.99 -12.68 0.59
CA ILE A 151 -15.67 -13.54 -0.56
C ILE A 151 -16.07 -12.84 -1.87
N LEU A 152 -17.28 -12.29 -1.93
CA LEU A 152 -17.76 -11.54 -3.09
C LEU A 152 -16.89 -10.31 -3.38
N LEU A 153 -16.54 -9.55 -2.34
CA LEU A 153 -15.68 -8.37 -2.41
C LEU A 153 -14.33 -8.71 -3.07
N PHE A 154 -13.66 -9.77 -2.61
CA PHE A 154 -12.36 -10.20 -3.13
C PHE A 154 -12.44 -10.89 -4.50
N ALA A 155 -13.56 -11.57 -4.80
CA ALA A 155 -13.80 -12.21 -6.09
C ALA A 155 -14.04 -11.21 -7.24
N ILE A 156 -14.59 -10.03 -6.94
CA ILE A 156 -14.88 -8.98 -7.93
C ILE A 156 -13.63 -8.15 -8.30
N GLN A 157 -12.57 -8.19 -7.49
CA GLN A 157 -11.33 -7.42 -7.69
C GLN A 157 -10.68 -7.53 -9.09
N PRO A 158 -10.63 -8.72 -9.74
CA PRO A 158 -10.07 -8.85 -11.09
C PRO A 158 -10.79 -8.05 -12.17
N LEU A 159 -12.07 -7.69 -11.95
CA LEU A 159 -12.88 -6.92 -12.90
C LEU A 159 -12.44 -5.45 -13.00
N GLY A 160 -11.59 -4.99 -12.08
CA GLY A 160 -11.05 -3.64 -12.03
C GLY A 160 -12.00 -2.64 -11.37
N THR A 161 -11.41 -1.65 -10.70
CA THR A 161 -12.15 -0.61 -9.97
C THR A 161 -12.69 0.50 -10.87
N ASP A 162 -12.30 0.57 -12.15
CA ASP A 162 -12.63 1.69 -13.04
C ASP A 162 -14.13 1.81 -13.39
N LYS A 163 -14.83 0.68 -13.51
CA LYS A 163 -16.28 0.66 -13.77
C LYS A 163 -17.11 0.85 -12.50
N ILE A 164 -16.61 0.36 -11.36
CA ILE A 164 -17.34 0.34 -10.09
C ILE A 164 -17.13 1.65 -9.30
N SER A 165 -15.96 2.26 -9.41
CA SER A 165 -15.58 3.51 -8.71
C SER A 165 -16.48 4.71 -9.02
N ARG A 166 -17.13 4.72 -10.20
CA ARG A 166 -18.11 5.76 -10.55
C ARG A 166 -19.31 5.78 -9.61
N PHE A 167 -19.67 4.65 -9.02
CA PHE A 167 -20.77 4.54 -8.05
C PHE A 167 -20.33 4.81 -6.61
N PHE A 168 -19.03 4.75 -6.31
CA PHE A 168 -18.55 4.92 -4.93
C PHE A 168 -18.76 6.34 -4.42
N ALA A 169 -18.48 7.35 -5.26
CA ALA A 169 -18.58 8.74 -4.86
C ALA A 169 -20.02 9.17 -4.48
N PRO A 170 -21.07 8.87 -5.27
CA PRO A 170 -22.46 9.15 -4.87
C PRO A 170 -22.86 8.44 -3.57
N VAL A 171 -22.48 7.18 -3.39
CA VAL A 171 -22.81 6.41 -2.18
C VAL A 171 -22.14 7.00 -0.95
N MET A 172 -20.85 7.35 -1.03
CA MET A 172 -20.13 7.99 0.08
C MET A 172 -20.65 9.39 0.38
N LEU A 173 -21.06 10.15 -0.64
CA LEU A 173 -21.68 11.46 -0.45
C LEU A 173 -23.00 11.32 0.31
N LEU A 174 -23.84 10.35 -0.06
CA LEU A 174 -25.07 10.02 0.66
C LEU A 174 -24.77 9.56 2.10
N TRP A 175 -23.77 8.70 2.29
CA TRP A 175 -23.33 8.24 3.61
C TRP A 175 -22.94 9.41 4.52
N PHE A 176 -22.05 10.29 4.08
CA PHE A 176 -21.64 11.46 4.86
C PHE A 176 -22.81 12.43 5.13
N ALA A 177 -23.71 12.62 4.16
CA ALA A 177 -24.90 13.43 4.37
C ALA A 177 -25.82 12.82 5.45
N VAL A 178 -26.02 11.51 5.44
CA VAL A 178 -26.80 10.80 6.47
C VAL A 178 -26.12 10.90 7.84
N LEU A 179 -24.79 10.76 7.92
CA LEU A 179 -24.03 10.97 9.15
C LEU A 179 -24.28 12.36 9.75
N ALA A 180 -24.22 13.39 8.92
CA ALA A 180 -24.46 14.78 9.33
C ALA A 180 -25.90 15.00 9.78
N LEU A 181 -26.89 14.49 9.04
CA LEU A 181 -28.32 14.63 9.38
C LEU A 181 -28.67 13.96 10.70
N LEU A 182 -28.21 12.73 10.92
CA LEU A 182 -28.39 12.01 12.18
C LEU A 182 -27.69 12.75 13.34
N GLY A 183 -26.48 13.26 13.08
CA GLY A 183 -25.72 14.07 14.02
C GLY A 183 -26.47 15.33 14.45
N ILE A 184 -26.87 16.16 13.49
CA ILE A 184 -27.59 17.42 13.71
C ILE A 184 -28.89 17.16 14.47
N LYS A 185 -29.69 16.17 14.07
CA LYS A 185 -30.95 15.84 14.74
C LYS A 185 -30.76 15.59 16.24
N SER A 186 -29.72 14.82 16.60
CA SER A 186 -29.43 14.51 18.00
C SER A 186 -28.84 15.70 18.76
N ILE A 187 -27.95 16.48 18.13
CA ILE A 187 -27.39 17.72 18.72
C ILE A 187 -28.51 18.73 19.04
N LEU A 188 -29.53 18.87 18.20
CA LEU A 188 -30.67 19.74 18.47
C LEU A 188 -31.46 19.31 19.73
N SER A 189 -31.41 18.03 20.10
CA SER A 189 -32.03 17.52 21.33
C SER A 189 -31.20 17.83 22.58
N TYR A 190 -29.88 17.94 22.46
CA TYR A 190 -28.98 18.34 23.55
C TYR A 190 -27.87 19.29 23.05
N PRO A 191 -28.14 20.60 22.85
CA PRO A 191 -27.18 21.53 22.25
C PRO A 191 -25.91 21.77 23.07
N ALA A 192 -25.98 21.58 24.39
CA ALA A 192 -24.84 21.72 25.30
C ALA A 192 -23.70 20.73 25.00
N VAL A 193 -23.94 19.69 24.19
CA VAL A 193 -22.90 18.76 23.72
C VAL A 193 -21.74 19.49 23.02
N LEU A 194 -22.01 20.63 22.38
CA LEU A 194 -21.01 21.43 21.68
C LEU A 194 -19.98 22.07 22.61
N TRP A 195 -20.20 22.06 23.93
CA TRP A 195 -19.21 22.52 24.89
C TRP A 195 -17.96 21.62 24.88
N ALA A 196 -18.09 20.36 24.44
CA ALA A 196 -16.97 19.43 24.25
C ALA A 196 -15.92 19.90 23.23
N LEU A 197 -16.23 20.88 22.39
CA LEU A 197 -15.25 21.51 21.49
C LEU A 197 -14.08 22.14 22.27
N ASN A 198 -14.31 22.55 23.51
CA ASN A 198 -13.27 23.06 24.38
C ASN A 198 -12.31 21.91 24.79
N PRO A 199 -10.99 21.99 24.49
CA PRO A 199 -10.02 20.95 24.84
C PRO A 199 -9.87 20.75 26.36
N GLY A 200 -10.33 21.70 27.17
CA GLY A 200 -10.39 21.59 28.62
C GLY A 200 -11.17 20.36 29.09
N TYR A 201 -12.19 19.91 28.36
CA TYR A 201 -12.93 18.69 28.68
C TYR A 201 -12.07 17.44 28.51
N ALA A 202 -11.32 17.33 27.41
CA ALA A 202 -10.37 16.22 27.22
C ALA A 202 -9.27 16.24 28.29
N LEU A 203 -8.70 17.40 28.59
CA LEU A 203 -7.67 17.54 29.62
C LEU A 203 -8.18 17.16 31.02
N ALA A 204 -9.36 17.66 31.40
CA ALA A 204 -9.99 17.33 32.67
C ALA A 204 -10.35 15.84 32.76
N PHE A 205 -10.78 15.24 31.65
CA PHE A 205 -11.06 13.82 31.54
C PHE A 205 -9.81 12.96 31.83
N PHE A 206 -8.68 13.26 31.19
CA PHE A 206 -7.43 12.54 31.45
C PHE A 206 -6.87 12.79 32.85
N ALA A 207 -7.03 14.00 33.38
CA ALA A 207 -6.60 14.33 34.73
C ALA A 207 -7.40 13.57 35.81
N SER A 208 -8.68 13.28 35.56
CA SER A 208 -9.57 12.61 36.51
C SER A 208 -9.57 11.08 36.42
N HIS A 209 -9.39 10.50 35.23
CA HIS A 209 -9.57 9.07 35.00
C HIS A 209 -8.25 8.25 35.01
N GLY A 210 -7.09 8.90 35.08
CA GLY A 210 -5.78 8.24 35.25
C GLY A 210 -5.52 7.11 34.23
N HIS A 211 -5.32 5.89 34.73
CA HIS A 211 -5.02 4.70 33.91
C HIS A 211 -6.18 4.27 32.99
N ILE A 212 -7.43 4.52 33.40
CA ILE A 212 -8.62 4.22 32.57
C ILE A 212 -8.63 5.13 31.33
N GLY A 213 -8.20 6.38 31.48
CA GLY A 213 -8.02 7.30 30.36
C GLY A 213 -7.07 6.74 29.28
N LEU A 214 -6.02 6.02 29.68
CA LEU A 214 -5.09 5.39 28.75
C LEU A 214 -5.73 4.23 27.96
N LEU A 215 -6.59 3.41 28.59
CA LEU A 215 -7.33 2.36 27.89
C LEU A 215 -8.31 2.94 26.87
N ILE A 216 -8.98 4.02 27.26
CA ILE A 216 -9.94 4.75 26.43
C ILE A 216 -9.28 5.39 25.22
N LEU A 217 -8.04 5.89 25.35
CA LEU A 217 -7.26 6.37 24.19
C LEU A 217 -7.10 5.29 23.10
N GLY A 218 -7.02 4.02 23.48
CA GLY A 218 -6.99 2.91 22.52
C GLY A 218 -8.31 2.78 21.73
N GLY A 219 -9.45 3.06 22.36
CA GLY A 219 -10.75 3.13 21.68
C GLY A 219 -10.89 4.39 20.82
N VAL A 220 -10.45 5.55 21.32
CA VAL A 220 -10.47 6.83 20.59
C VAL A 220 -9.65 6.74 19.31
N PHE A 221 -8.53 6.01 19.34
CA PHE A 221 -7.66 5.84 18.18
C PHE A 221 -8.39 5.30 16.93
N LEU A 222 -9.47 4.55 17.13
CA LEU A 222 -10.30 4.02 16.05
C LEU A 222 -10.93 5.11 15.15
N CYS A 223 -11.04 6.37 15.60
CA CYS A 223 -11.56 7.45 14.74
C CYS A 223 -10.56 7.94 13.70
N VAL A 224 -9.26 7.63 13.85
CA VAL A 224 -8.20 8.07 12.92
C VAL A 224 -7.66 6.93 12.08
N THR A 225 -8.20 5.72 12.20
CA THR A 225 -7.86 4.60 11.33
C THR A 225 -8.35 4.95 9.92
N GLY A 226 -7.39 5.09 9.00
CA GLY A 226 -7.60 5.65 7.66
C GLY A 226 -6.83 6.94 7.37
N ALA A 227 -6.30 7.66 8.37
CA ALA A 227 -5.46 8.85 8.14
C ALA A 227 -4.22 8.55 7.27
N GLU A 228 -3.63 7.36 7.41
CA GLU A 228 -2.49 6.94 6.58
C GLU A 228 -2.93 6.65 5.13
N ALA A 229 -4.14 6.13 4.92
CA ALA A 229 -4.70 5.91 3.59
C ALA A 229 -4.87 7.23 2.82
N LEU A 230 -5.29 8.31 3.49
CA LEU A 230 -5.33 9.66 2.90
C LEU A 230 -3.97 10.06 2.31
N TYR A 231 -2.88 9.68 2.97
CA TYR A 231 -1.54 10.01 2.54
C TYR A 231 -1.02 9.06 1.45
N ALA A 232 -1.30 7.76 1.56
CA ALA A 232 -0.92 6.77 0.56
C ALA A 232 -1.60 6.99 -0.80
N ASP A 233 -2.87 7.40 -0.82
CA ASP A 233 -3.68 7.57 -2.05
C ASP A 233 -3.44 8.91 -2.78
N MET A 234 -2.46 9.69 -2.35
CA MET A 234 -2.06 10.91 -3.06
C MET A 234 -1.66 10.66 -4.51
N GLY A 235 -1.13 9.48 -4.82
CA GLY A 235 -0.72 9.11 -6.18
C GLY A 235 -1.87 9.07 -7.19
N HIS A 236 -3.12 8.87 -6.73
CA HIS A 236 -4.29 8.72 -7.58
C HIS A 236 -5.05 10.03 -7.80
N PHE A 237 -5.21 10.84 -6.75
CA PHE A 237 -6.03 12.06 -6.78
C PHE A 237 -5.23 13.36 -6.62
N GLY A 238 -4.00 13.28 -6.12
CA GLY A 238 -3.22 14.43 -5.71
C GLY A 238 -3.73 15.10 -4.43
N ARG A 239 -2.96 16.07 -3.95
CA ARG A 239 -3.20 16.73 -2.65
C ARG A 239 -4.51 17.51 -2.57
N LYS A 240 -4.77 18.39 -3.54
CA LYS A 240 -5.87 19.38 -3.46
C LYS A 240 -7.26 18.72 -3.39
N PRO A 241 -7.58 17.69 -4.19
CA PRO A 241 -8.90 17.04 -4.12
C PRO A 241 -9.15 16.33 -2.79
N ILE A 242 -8.15 15.60 -2.27
CA ILE A 242 -8.25 14.94 -0.96
C ILE A 242 -8.42 15.98 0.15
N TRP A 243 -7.63 17.06 0.12
CA TRP A 243 -7.75 18.15 1.09
C TRP A 243 -9.15 18.78 1.09
N LEU A 244 -9.72 19.07 -0.09
CA LEU A 244 -11.05 19.64 -0.20
C LEU A 244 -12.14 18.68 0.32
N ALA A 245 -12.07 17.40 -0.08
CA ALA A 245 -13.01 16.37 0.37
C ALA A 245 -12.97 16.18 1.90
N TRP A 246 -11.78 16.25 2.51
CA TRP A 246 -11.62 16.20 3.96
C TRP A 246 -12.31 17.36 4.66
N TYR A 247 -11.91 18.60 4.36
CA TYR A 247 -12.36 19.78 5.12
C TYR A 247 -13.81 20.18 4.83
N VAL A 248 -14.31 19.94 3.63
CA VAL A 248 -15.66 20.37 3.23
C VAL A 248 -16.72 19.33 3.59
N MET A 249 -16.37 18.03 3.54
CA MET A 249 -17.36 16.96 3.68
C MET A 249 -17.03 15.99 4.82
N ALA A 250 -15.91 15.28 4.75
CA ALA A 250 -15.65 14.17 5.67
C ALA A 250 -15.50 14.64 7.13
N LEU A 251 -14.63 15.62 7.39
CA LEU A 251 -14.40 16.18 8.74
C LEU A 251 -15.70 16.69 9.39
N PRO A 252 -16.48 17.63 8.79
CA PRO A 252 -17.67 18.14 9.44
C PRO A 252 -18.72 17.05 9.67
N CYS A 253 -18.91 16.12 8.73
CA CYS A 253 -19.89 15.04 8.89
C CYS A 253 -19.51 14.07 10.02
N LEU A 254 -18.23 13.71 10.14
CA LEU A 254 -17.72 12.87 11.22
C LEU A 254 -17.90 13.55 12.59
N LEU A 255 -17.51 14.83 12.70
CA LEU A 255 -17.64 15.59 13.93
C LEU A 255 -19.10 15.74 14.37
N LEU A 256 -20.00 16.05 13.43
CA LEU A 256 -21.44 16.11 13.70
C LEU A 256 -21.98 14.77 14.17
N ASN A 257 -21.55 13.66 13.56
CA ASN A 257 -22.02 12.34 13.97
C ASN A 257 -21.54 11.97 15.39
N TYR A 258 -20.25 12.13 15.70
CA TYR A 258 -19.74 11.88 17.05
C TYR A 258 -20.42 12.77 18.11
N ALA A 259 -20.62 14.06 17.80
CA ALA A 259 -21.37 14.95 18.69
C ALA A 259 -22.84 14.53 18.83
N GLY A 260 -23.46 14.02 17.77
CA GLY A 260 -24.81 13.47 17.83
C GLY A 260 -24.90 12.19 18.67
N GLN A 261 -23.90 11.30 18.61
CA GLN A 261 -23.87 10.10 19.43
C GLN A 261 -23.73 10.45 20.92
N ALA A 262 -22.87 11.42 21.24
CA ALA A 262 -22.75 11.96 22.59
C ALA A 262 -24.05 12.62 23.08
N ALA A 263 -24.68 13.45 22.24
CA ALA A 263 -25.95 14.12 22.57
C ALA A 263 -27.08 13.12 22.83
N PHE A 264 -27.10 12.02 22.08
CA PHE A 264 -28.10 10.96 22.24
C PHE A 264 -28.02 10.35 23.65
N ILE A 265 -26.82 10.01 24.11
CA ILE A 265 -26.62 9.48 25.47
C ILE A 265 -26.95 10.54 26.54
N LEU A 266 -26.48 11.78 26.35
CA LEU A 266 -26.73 12.90 27.29
C LEU A 266 -28.21 13.24 27.44
N SER A 267 -29.04 12.91 26.44
CA SER A 267 -30.49 13.07 26.51
C SER A 267 -31.20 11.98 27.35
N GLY A 268 -30.44 11.03 27.90
CA GLY A 268 -30.96 9.92 28.71
C GLY A 268 -31.41 8.71 27.89
N ALA A 269 -30.95 8.59 26.64
CA ALA A 269 -31.31 7.47 25.77
C ALA A 269 -30.60 6.16 26.18
N ASP A 270 -31.24 5.04 25.84
CA ASP A 270 -30.70 3.69 26.06
C ASP A 270 -29.38 3.46 25.30
N VAL A 271 -28.38 3.01 26.04
CA VAL A 271 -27.00 2.79 25.58
C VAL A 271 -26.73 1.30 25.27
N SER A 272 -27.73 0.42 25.37
CA SER A 272 -27.60 -0.98 25.00
C SER A 272 -27.53 -1.16 23.47
N ASN A 273 -26.78 -2.14 22.99
CA ASN A 273 -26.50 -2.38 21.56
C ASN A 273 -25.75 -1.21 20.89
N ASN A 274 -25.58 -1.28 19.56
CA ASN A 274 -24.80 -0.30 18.84
C ASN A 274 -25.50 1.09 18.78
N ILE A 275 -24.90 2.06 19.45
CA ILE A 275 -25.37 3.44 19.60
C ILE A 275 -25.61 4.11 18.24
N PHE A 276 -24.72 3.87 17.27
CA PHE A 276 -24.81 4.46 15.94
C PHE A 276 -26.17 4.21 15.26
N TYR A 277 -26.65 2.96 15.29
CA TYR A 277 -27.92 2.60 14.64
C TYR A 277 -29.12 3.16 15.40
N ARG A 278 -29.00 3.39 16.71
CA ARG A 278 -30.06 3.99 17.54
C ARG A 278 -30.26 5.49 17.30
N LEU A 279 -29.26 6.20 16.77
CA LEU A 279 -29.45 7.59 16.32
C LEU A 279 -30.52 7.67 15.22
N CYS A 280 -30.67 6.60 14.45
CA CYS A 280 -31.60 6.51 13.35
C CYS A 280 -33.01 6.11 13.86
N PRO A 281 -34.09 6.79 13.42
CA PRO A 281 -35.44 6.34 13.70
C PRO A 281 -35.66 4.89 13.23
N PRO A 282 -36.47 4.07 13.93
CA PRO A 282 -36.68 2.66 13.60
C PRO A 282 -37.03 2.38 12.13
N SER A 283 -37.86 3.24 11.52
CA SER A 283 -38.27 3.11 10.11
C SER A 283 -37.14 3.26 9.09
N LEU A 284 -36.01 3.86 9.47
CA LEU A 284 -34.87 4.14 8.60
C LEU A 284 -33.63 3.29 8.94
N GLN A 285 -33.71 2.41 9.94
CA GLN A 285 -32.58 1.55 10.34
C GLN A 285 -32.20 0.55 9.25
N MET A 286 -33.15 -0.13 8.61
CA MET A 286 -32.85 -1.07 7.52
C MET A 286 -32.19 -0.39 6.31
N PRO A 287 -32.72 0.75 5.78
CA PRO A 287 -32.00 1.55 4.78
C PRO A 287 -30.59 1.97 5.22
N LEU A 288 -30.40 2.35 6.48
CA LEU A 288 -29.10 2.74 7.02
C LEU A 288 -28.12 1.56 7.06
N ILE A 289 -28.57 0.35 7.41
CA ILE A 289 -27.75 -0.87 7.41
C ILE A 289 -27.29 -1.21 5.99
N VAL A 290 -28.18 -1.12 5.00
CA VAL A 290 -27.82 -1.31 3.59
C VAL A 290 -26.78 -0.27 3.15
N LEU A 291 -26.99 0.99 3.50
CA LEU A 291 -26.05 2.07 3.16
C LEU A 291 -24.69 1.89 3.87
N ALA A 292 -24.68 1.49 5.14
CA ALA A 292 -23.46 1.16 5.90
C ALA A 292 -22.73 -0.02 5.27
N THR A 293 -23.45 -1.06 4.83
CA THR A 293 -22.86 -2.21 4.12
C THR A 293 -22.20 -1.78 2.81
N LEU A 294 -22.84 -0.89 2.04
CA LEU A 294 -22.25 -0.33 0.83
C LEU A 294 -21.02 0.54 1.13
N ALA A 295 -21.09 1.40 2.15
CA ALA A 295 -19.97 2.25 2.57
C ALA A 295 -18.77 1.43 3.04
N THR A 296 -18.99 0.33 3.75
CA THR A 296 -17.92 -0.54 4.26
C THR A 296 -17.31 -1.42 3.17
N ILE A 297 -18.10 -1.84 2.17
CA ILE A 297 -17.57 -2.42 0.92
C ILE A 297 -16.63 -1.42 0.24
N ILE A 298 -17.04 -0.16 0.11
CA ILE A 298 -16.23 0.90 -0.50
C ILE A 298 -14.94 1.17 0.30
N ALA A 299 -15.03 1.26 1.63
CA ALA A 299 -13.88 1.37 2.53
C ALA A 299 -12.86 0.24 2.31
N SER A 300 -13.37 -0.99 2.20
CA SER A 300 -12.55 -2.17 1.96
C SER A 300 -11.86 -2.13 0.59
N GLN A 301 -12.52 -1.61 -0.45
CA GLN A 301 -11.93 -1.48 -1.79
C GLN A 301 -10.73 -0.53 -1.81
N ALA A 302 -10.83 0.57 -1.06
CA ALA A 302 -9.77 1.57 -0.96
C ALA A 302 -8.48 0.96 -0.40
N ILE A 303 -8.58 0.29 0.74
CA ILE A 303 -7.42 -0.28 1.43
C ILE A 303 -6.81 -1.45 0.65
N ILE A 304 -7.62 -2.27 -0.03
CA ILE A 304 -7.14 -3.34 -0.92
C ILE A 304 -6.35 -2.75 -2.10
N SER A 305 -6.87 -1.67 -2.71
CA SER A 305 -6.18 -0.96 -3.80
C SER A 305 -4.88 -0.29 -3.32
N GLY A 306 -4.88 0.25 -2.10
CA GLY A 306 -3.69 0.77 -1.42
C GLY A 306 -2.62 -0.31 -1.22
N ALA A 307 -3.02 -1.51 -0.77
CA ALA A 307 -2.12 -2.66 -0.62
C ALA A 307 -1.48 -3.09 -1.96
N PHE A 308 -2.23 -3.07 -3.06
CA PHE A 308 -1.67 -3.32 -4.39
C PHE A 308 -0.61 -2.27 -4.78
N SER A 309 -0.91 -0.99 -4.55
CA SER A 309 -0.01 0.13 -4.86
C SER A 309 1.29 0.05 -4.05
N MET A 310 1.19 -0.20 -2.73
CA MET A 310 2.36 -0.41 -1.88
C MET A 310 3.17 -1.64 -2.27
N THR A 311 2.51 -2.70 -2.72
CA THR A 311 3.21 -3.90 -3.20
C THR A 311 4.03 -3.60 -4.44
N ARG A 312 3.45 -2.87 -5.41
CA ARG A 312 4.18 -2.39 -6.58
C ARG A 312 5.39 -1.55 -6.20
N GLN A 313 5.23 -0.60 -5.27
CA GLN A 313 6.34 0.23 -4.79
C GLN A 313 7.45 -0.62 -4.14
N ALA A 314 7.08 -1.59 -3.29
CA ALA A 314 8.03 -2.50 -2.67
C ALA A 314 8.78 -3.37 -3.69
N ILE A 315 8.12 -3.83 -4.76
CA ILE A 315 8.77 -4.53 -5.88
C ILE A 315 9.75 -3.60 -6.60
N GLN A 316 9.35 -2.37 -6.93
CA GLN A 316 10.20 -1.39 -7.63
C GLN A 316 11.45 -1.03 -6.83
N LEU A 317 11.33 -0.96 -5.50
CA LEU A 317 12.44 -0.72 -4.57
C LEU A 317 13.31 -1.96 -4.29
N GLY A 318 12.93 -3.12 -4.85
CA GLY A 318 13.66 -4.37 -4.72
C GLY A 318 13.52 -5.04 -3.35
N TRP A 319 12.39 -4.81 -2.66
CA TRP A 319 12.06 -5.43 -1.36
C TRP A 319 11.10 -6.61 -1.47
N LEU A 320 10.41 -6.77 -2.60
CA LEU A 320 9.55 -7.93 -2.88
C LEU A 320 9.89 -8.59 -4.23
N PRO A 321 9.59 -9.90 -4.40
CA PRO A 321 9.67 -10.58 -5.68
C PRO A 321 8.75 -9.95 -6.72
N ARG A 322 9.17 -10.05 -7.98
CA ARG A 322 8.34 -9.65 -9.12
C ARG A 322 7.09 -10.52 -9.17
N MET A 323 5.93 -9.89 -9.11
CA MET A 323 4.62 -10.52 -9.24
C MET A 323 3.93 -10.04 -10.52
N LYS A 324 2.94 -10.80 -11.00
CA LYS A 324 2.11 -10.39 -12.14
C LYS A 324 1.25 -9.20 -11.74
N ILE A 325 1.58 -8.03 -12.28
CA ILE A 325 0.79 -6.80 -12.13
C ILE A 325 -0.09 -6.66 -13.36
N THR A 326 -1.41 -6.67 -13.17
CA THR A 326 -2.36 -6.41 -14.26
C THR A 326 -2.87 -4.98 -14.11
N GLN A 327 -2.66 -4.15 -15.13
CA GLN A 327 -3.22 -2.80 -15.13
C GLN A 327 -4.72 -2.88 -15.43
N THR A 328 -5.57 -2.28 -14.59
CA THR A 328 -7.03 -2.38 -14.73
C THR A 328 -7.64 -1.17 -15.43
N ALA A 329 -6.93 -0.04 -15.52
CA ALA A 329 -7.42 1.15 -16.21
C ALA A 329 -6.33 1.84 -17.04
N GLU A 330 -6.72 2.33 -18.22
CA GLU A 330 -5.84 3.04 -19.15
C GLU A 330 -5.58 4.50 -18.72
N GLN A 331 -6.50 5.08 -17.95
CA GLN A 331 -6.48 6.50 -17.57
C GLN A 331 -5.75 6.79 -16.24
N SER A 332 -5.41 5.76 -15.45
CA SER A 332 -4.82 5.95 -14.12
C SER A 332 -3.77 4.90 -13.82
N TYR A 333 -2.50 5.34 -13.79
CA TYR A 333 -1.34 4.50 -13.48
C TYR A 333 -1.49 3.72 -12.16
N GLY A 334 -2.22 4.26 -11.19
CA GLY A 334 -2.42 3.64 -9.88
C GLY A 334 -3.49 2.54 -9.80
N GLN A 335 -4.29 2.31 -10.84
CA GLN A 335 -5.31 1.26 -10.82
C GLN A 335 -4.72 -0.06 -11.32
N ILE A 336 -4.25 -0.86 -10.37
CA ILE A 336 -3.58 -2.14 -10.60
C ILE A 336 -4.27 -3.26 -9.84
N TYR A 337 -4.23 -4.46 -10.40
CA TYR A 337 -4.65 -5.70 -9.76
C TYR A 337 -3.45 -6.62 -9.58
N LEU A 338 -3.21 -7.02 -8.33
CA LEU A 338 -2.21 -8.02 -7.94
C LEU A 338 -2.90 -9.24 -7.34
N GLY A 339 -3.17 -10.24 -8.18
CA GLY A 339 -3.96 -11.42 -7.78
C GLY A 339 -3.39 -12.18 -6.58
N THR A 340 -2.07 -12.33 -6.48
CA THR A 340 -1.44 -13.00 -5.33
C THR A 340 -1.74 -12.27 -4.02
N ILE A 341 -1.64 -10.95 -4.02
CA ILE A 341 -1.93 -10.13 -2.84
C ILE A 341 -3.43 -10.16 -2.52
N ASN A 342 -4.28 -10.13 -3.54
CA ASN A 342 -5.72 -10.19 -3.39
C ASN A 342 -6.18 -11.43 -2.63
N TRP A 343 -5.75 -12.61 -3.10
CA TRP A 343 -6.12 -13.87 -2.46
C TRP A 343 -5.49 -14.04 -1.08
N LEU A 344 -4.27 -13.55 -0.88
CA LEU A 344 -3.62 -13.57 0.43
C LEU A 344 -4.38 -12.69 1.43
N LEU A 345 -4.74 -11.46 1.05
CA LEU A 345 -5.54 -10.57 1.88
C LEU A 345 -6.90 -11.22 2.20
N MET A 346 -7.57 -11.81 1.20
CA MET A 346 -8.84 -12.51 1.42
C MET A 346 -8.71 -13.60 2.50
N VAL A 347 -7.72 -14.49 2.39
CA VAL A 347 -7.52 -15.57 3.36
C VAL A 347 -7.28 -15.01 4.77
N VAL A 348 -6.44 -13.98 4.90
CA VAL A 348 -6.15 -13.35 6.19
C VAL A 348 -7.41 -12.68 6.76
N THR A 349 -8.12 -11.87 5.97
CA THR A 349 -9.35 -11.20 6.38
C THR A 349 -10.43 -12.19 6.83
N LEU A 350 -10.68 -13.26 6.06
CA LEU A 350 -11.66 -14.30 6.45
C LEU A 350 -11.24 -15.00 7.74
N SER A 351 -9.94 -15.29 7.90
CA SER A 351 -9.41 -15.90 9.13
C SER A 351 -9.62 -14.99 10.35
N LEU A 352 -9.44 -13.68 10.19
CA LEU A 352 -9.70 -12.70 11.25
C LEU A 352 -11.17 -12.67 11.65
N VAL A 353 -12.09 -12.65 10.67
CA VAL A 353 -13.54 -12.69 10.95
C VAL A 353 -13.94 -13.98 11.68
N ILE A 354 -13.42 -15.13 11.26
CA ILE A 354 -13.70 -16.42 11.91
C ILE A 354 -13.12 -16.47 13.34
N PHE A 355 -11.93 -15.91 13.54
CA PHE A 355 -11.25 -15.92 14.84
C PHE A 355 -11.91 -14.97 15.85
N PHE A 356 -12.19 -13.73 15.45
CA PHE A 356 -12.71 -12.70 16.34
C PHE A 356 -14.24 -12.71 16.47
N GLN A 357 -14.97 -13.11 15.42
CA GLN A 357 -16.43 -13.29 15.36
C GLN A 357 -17.33 -12.07 15.65
N SER A 358 -16.88 -11.07 16.41
CA SER A 358 -17.58 -9.80 16.67
C SER A 358 -16.66 -8.60 16.43
N SER A 359 -17.25 -7.46 16.06
CA SER A 359 -16.53 -6.22 15.78
C SER A 359 -15.82 -5.69 17.02
N GLU A 360 -16.42 -5.84 18.20
CA GLU A 360 -15.86 -5.41 19.49
C GLU A 360 -14.54 -6.12 19.81
N ARG A 361 -14.50 -7.45 19.68
CA ARG A 361 -13.29 -8.25 19.90
C ARG A 361 -12.20 -7.90 18.89
N LEU A 362 -12.59 -7.64 17.64
CA LEU A 362 -11.66 -7.23 16.59
C LEU A 362 -11.15 -5.79 16.80
N ALA A 363 -11.99 -4.88 17.27
CA ALA A 363 -11.65 -3.49 17.57
C ALA A 363 -10.60 -3.38 18.68
N ALA A 364 -10.68 -4.24 19.70
CA ALA A 364 -9.67 -4.32 20.76
C ALA A 364 -8.28 -4.67 20.21
N ALA A 365 -8.19 -5.48 19.15
CA ALA A 365 -6.93 -5.93 18.56
C ALA A 365 -6.35 -5.00 17.48
N TYR A 366 -7.18 -4.19 16.83
CA TYR A 366 -6.86 -3.51 15.57
C TYR A 366 -5.85 -2.34 15.70
N GLY A 367 -5.98 -1.52 16.74
CA GLY A 367 -5.29 -0.21 16.79
C GLY A 367 -3.77 -0.27 16.88
N ILE A 368 -3.17 -1.41 17.24
CA ILE A 368 -1.72 -1.53 17.43
C ILE A 368 -0.95 -1.29 16.12
N ALA A 369 -1.27 -2.01 15.04
CA ALA A 369 -0.52 -1.92 13.79
C ALA A 369 -0.51 -0.49 13.24
N VAL A 370 -1.69 0.11 13.15
CA VAL A 370 -1.84 1.46 12.60
C VAL A 370 -1.12 2.48 13.50
N SER A 371 -1.18 2.37 14.82
CA SER A 371 -0.49 3.30 15.73
C SER A 371 1.04 3.26 15.54
N ILE A 372 1.62 2.07 15.35
CA ILE A 372 3.06 1.92 15.08
C ILE A 372 3.41 2.49 13.71
N THR A 373 2.59 2.26 12.68
CA THR A 373 2.78 2.89 11.37
C THR A 373 2.81 4.41 11.50
N MET A 374 1.82 5.01 12.18
CA MET A 374 1.76 6.46 12.36
C MET A 374 3.01 7.00 13.07
N LEU A 375 3.49 6.27 14.08
CA LEU A 375 4.73 6.60 14.78
C LEU A 375 5.93 6.57 13.83
N MET A 376 6.03 5.55 12.96
CA MET A 376 7.08 5.49 11.93
C MET A 376 6.98 6.66 10.95
N THR A 377 5.76 7.02 10.52
CA THR A 377 5.50 8.19 9.66
C THR A 377 6.01 9.47 10.32
N THR A 378 5.73 9.69 11.60
CA THR A 378 6.20 10.87 12.36
C THR A 378 7.74 10.93 12.41
N LEU A 379 8.43 9.80 12.59
CA LEU A 379 9.90 9.74 12.54
C LEU A 379 10.44 10.08 11.14
N LEU A 380 9.80 9.60 10.07
CA LEU A 380 10.18 9.94 8.69
C LEU A 380 9.90 11.42 8.39
N LEU A 381 8.78 11.98 8.87
CA LEU A 381 8.42 13.39 8.70
C LEU A 381 9.44 14.32 9.34
N TYR A 382 9.99 13.98 10.52
CA TYR A 382 11.09 14.75 11.11
C TYR A 382 12.28 14.90 10.15
N MET A 383 12.71 13.78 9.55
CA MET A 383 13.81 13.79 8.59
C MET A 383 13.44 14.55 7.32
N ALA A 384 12.20 14.42 6.87
CA ALA A 384 11.66 15.13 5.71
C ALA A 384 11.64 16.65 5.91
N MET A 385 11.15 17.15 7.04
CA MET A 385 11.18 18.58 7.39
C MET A 385 12.61 19.15 7.39
N ARG A 386 13.57 18.37 7.90
CA ARG A 386 14.98 18.77 7.98
C ARG A 386 15.68 18.79 6.62
N LYS A 387 15.28 17.95 5.67
CA LYS A 387 16.03 17.70 4.44
C LYS A 387 15.36 18.23 3.19
N ILE A 388 14.04 18.18 3.13
CA ILE A 388 13.26 18.63 1.99
C ILE A 388 12.87 20.10 2.20
N TRP A 389 12.38 20.44 3.40
CA TRP A 389 11.99 21.82 3.71
C TRP A 389 13.14 22.66 4.28
N HIS A 390 14.29 22.04 4.57
CA HIS A 390 15.47 22.70 5.12
C HIS A 390 15.21 23.47 6.44
N TRP A 391 14.18 23.08 7.19
CA TRP A 391 13.82 23.75 8.44
C TRP A 391 14.88 23.56 9.53
N ASN A 392 15.00 24.54 10.43
CA ASN A 392 15.95 24.48 11.55
C ASN A 392 15.63 23.30 12.51
N ARG A 393 16.65 22.81 13.23
CA ARG A 393 16.57 21.66 14.16
C ARG A 393 15.51 21.90 15.21
N MET A 394 15.51 23.09 15.81
CA MET A 394 14.58 23.45 16.87
C MET A 394 13.13 23.43 16.39
N LEU A 395 12.82 24.11 15.29
CA LEU A 395 11.47 24.12 14.71
C LEU A 395 10.99 22.71 14.36
N SER A 396 11.84 21.94 13.66
CA SER A 396 11.50 20.57 13.26
C SER A 396 11.29 19.67 14.47
N LEU A 397 12.13 19.81 15.50
CA LEU A 397 12.04 19.03 16.73
C LEU A 397 10.77 19.41 17.51
N SER A 398 10.46 20.69 17.69
CA SER A 398 9.27 21.14 18.41
C SER A 398 7.99 20.58 17.80
N ILE A 399 7.82 20.68 16.47
CA ILE A 399 6.64 20.16 15.78
C ILE A 399 6.60 18.62 15.88
N THR A 400 7.74 17.96 15.67
CA THR A 400 7.82 16.50 15.77
C THR A 400 7.49 16.03 17.17
N THR A 401 7.96 16.71 18.22
CA THR A 401 7.68 16.34 19.61
C THR A 401 6.18 16.37 19.91
N VAL A 402 5.44 17.36 19.38
CA VAL A 402 3.98 17.40 19.53
C VAL A 402 3.32 16.16 18.92
N PHE A 403 3.65 15.82 17.67
CA PHE A 403 3.12 14.62 17.03
C PHE A 403 3.58 13.33 17.69
N LEU A 404 4.84 13.29 18.14
CA LEU A 404 5.45 12.13 18.77
C LEU A 404 4.78 11.83 20.13
N VAL A 405 4.47 12.85 20.94
CA VAL A 405 3.78 12.66 22.23
C VAL A 405 2.39 12.06 21.99
N ILE A 406 1.66 12.53 20.98
CA ILE A 406 0.32 12.02 20.66
C ILE A 406 0.39 10.60 20.12
N ASP A 407 1.25 10.35 19.12
CA ASP A 407 1.41 9.03 18.52
C ASP A 407 1.93 8.00 19.52
N LEU A 408 2.85 8.41 20.41
CA LEU A 408 3.34 7.54 21.49
C LEU A 408 2.24 7.27 22.52
N GLY A 409 1.42 8.26 22.86
CA GLY A 409 0.25 8.08 23.73
C GLY A 409 -0.72 7.04 23.16
N PHE A 410 -1.04 7.13 21.87
CA PHE A 410 -1.87 6.12 21.19
C PHE A 410 -1.18 4.77 21.07
N CYS A 411 0.11 4.73 20.77
CA CYS A 411 0.87 3.48 20.68
C CYS A 411 0.88 2.76 22.02
N VAL A 412 1.18 3.46 23.12
CA VAL A 412 1.16 2.90 24.48
C VAL A 412 -0.24 2.42 24.84
N ALA A 413 -1.28 3.23 24.57
CA ALA A 413 -2.67 2.87 24.83
C ALA A 413 -3.09 1.57 24.10
N ASN A 414 -2.71 1.43 22.84
CA ASN A 414 -3.03 0.23 22.05
C ASN A 414 -2.16 -0.97 22.46
N MET A 415 -0.92 -0.77 22.87
CA MET A 415 -0.03 -1.84 23.35
C MET A 415 -0.54 -2.55 24.61
N LEU A 416 -1.41 -1.92 25.40
CA LEU A 416 -2.06 -2.60 26.54
C LEU A 416 -2.98 -3.75 26.10
N LYS A 417 -3.47 -3.72 24.86
CA LYS A 417 -4.39 -4.71 24.29
C LYS A 417 -3.70 -5.82 23.51
N VAL A 418 -2.37 -5.95 23.62
CA VAL A 418 -1.60 -7.00 22.92
C VAL A 418 -2.15 -8.39 23.23
N PHE A 419 -2.46 -8.67 24.51
CA PHE A 419 -2.98 -9.97 24.93
C PHE A 419 -4.47 -10.17 24.63
N GLU A 420 -5.20 -9.10 24.31
CA GLU A 420 -6.62 -9.13 23.92
C GLU A 420 -6.81 -9.37 22.41
N GLY A 421 -5.76 -9.80 21.71
CA GLY A 421 -5.75 -10.09 20.27
C GLY A 421 -4.87 -9.16 19.45
N GLY A 422 -4.35 -8.07 20.02
CA GLY A 422 -3.46 -7.14 19.34
C GLY A 422 -2.13 -7.75 18.86
N TYR A 423 -1.76 -8.94 19.37
CA TYR A 423 -0.64 -9.72 18.85
C TYR A 423 -0.83 -10.18 17.39
N VAL A 424 -2.08 -10.31 16.91
CA VAL A 424 -2.37 -10.79 15.55
C VAL A 424 -1.83 -9.83 14.47
N PRO A 425 -2.15 -8.52 14.47
CA PRO A 425 -1.54 -7.57 13.54
C PRO A 425 -0.01 -7.52 13.64
N LEU A 426 0.55 -7.66 14.85
CA LEU A 426 2.00 -7.68 15.06
C LEU A 426 2.66 -8.88 14.39
N LEU A 427 2.08 -10.08 14.52
CA LEU A 427 2.56 -11.30 13.87
C LEU A 427 2.49 -11.18 12.34
N LEU A 428 1.39 -10.63 11.82
CA LEU A 428 1.22 -10.42 10.38
C LEU A 428 2.26 -9.44 9.82
N ALA A 429 2.47 -8.30 10.49
CA ALA A 429 3.51 -7.36 10.12
C ALA A 429 4.91 -7.98 10.21
N MET A 430 5.19 -8.76 11.25
CA MET A 430 6.46 -9.46 11.42
C MET A 430 6.71 -10.46 10.29
N LEU A 431 5.69 -11.24 9.89
CA LEU A 431 5.77 -12.17 8.76
C LEU A 431 6.12 -11.46 7.45
N ILE A 432 5.43 -10.36 7.16
CA ILE A 432 5.64 -9.57 5.94
C ILE A 432 7.03 -8.93 5.94
N PHE A 433 7.45 -8.37 7.07
CA PHE A 433 8.79 -7.82 7.24
C PHE A 433 9.86 -8.91 7.05
N CYS A 434 9.67 -10.11 7.60
CA CYS A 434 10.58 -11.24 7.40
C CYS A 434 10.69 -11.63 5.92
N ILE A 435 9.58 -11.68 5.19
CA ILE A 435 9.56 -11.95 3.74
C ILE A 435 10.40 -10.90 2.99
N MET A 436 10.17 -9.60 3.24
CA MET A 436 10.92 -8.52 2.61
C MET A 436 12.41 -8.57 2.96
N PHE A 437 12.73 -8.84 4.23
CA PHE A 437 14.09 -8.92 4.72
C PHE A 437 14.87 -10.08 4.07
N ILE A 438 14.27 -11.27 4.03
CA ILE A 438 14.86 -12.47 3.43
C ILE A 438 15.05 -12.27 1.93
N TRP A 439 14.05 -11.69 1.24
CA TRP A 439 14.16 -11.35 -0.17
C TRP A 439 15.34 -10.42 -0.44
N ARG A 440 15.44 -9.31 0.32
CA ARG A 440 16.55 -8.36 0.15
C ARG A 440 17.90 -9.01 0.41
N ARG A 441 18.03 -9.80 1.48
CA ARG A 441 19.27 -10.52 1.79
C ARG A 441 19.65 -11.46 0.65
N GLY A 442 18.70 -12.23 0.14
CA GLY A 442 18.89 -13.16 -0.97
C GLY A 442 19.36 -12.44 -2.23
N VAL A 443 18.64 -11.41 -2.69
CA VAL A 443 19.03 -10.61 -3.87
C VAL A 443 20.41 -9.99 -3.69
N THR A 444 20.73 -9.45 -2.50
CA THR A 444 22.05 -8.87 -2.23
C THR A 444 23.17 -9.91 -2.33
N ARG A 445 22.96 -11.11 -1.77
CA ARG A 445 23.94 -12.19 -1.81
C ARG A 445 24.12 -12.78 -3.20
N VAL A 446 23.03 -12.95 -3.94
CA VAL A 446 23.06 -13.32 -5.37
C VAL A 446 23.88 -12.28 -6.13
N SER A 447 23.56 -10.99 -5.98
CA SER A 447 24.29 -9.91 -6.66
C SER A 447 25.77 -9.89 -6.30
N GLN A 448 26.15 -10.12 -5.04
CA GLN A 448 27.56 -10.20 -4.62
C GLN A 448 28.28 -11.42 -5.21
N THR A 449 27.59 -12.55 -5.31
CA THR A 449 28.15 -13.80 -5.88
C THR A 449 28.26 -13.74 -7.40
N VAL A 450 27.33 -13.03 -8.04
CA VAL A 450 27.28 -12.81 -9.51
C VAL A 450 28.14 -11.65 -9.95
N SER A 451 28.58 -10.79 -9.02
CA SER A 451 29.49 -9.66 -9.28
C SER A 451 30.88 -10.15 -9.73
N GLU A 452 30.94 -10.73 -10.91
CA GLU A 452 32.14 -10.97 -11.67
C GLU A 452 32.74 -9.63 -12.10
N LYS A 453 34.07 -9.55 -12.19
CA LYS A 453 34.77 -8.37 -12.74
C LYS A 453 34.05 -7.91 -14.01
N THR A 454 33.49 -6.72 -13.99
CA THR A 454 32.91 -6.09 -15.18
C THR A 454 34.03 -5.92 -16.20
N GLN A 455 33.85 -6.53 -17.37
CA GLN A 455 34.78 -6.41 -18.48
C GLN A 455 34.10 -5.55 -19.55
N SER A 456 34.80 -4.55 -20.07
CA SER A 456 34.23 -3.72 -21.13
C SER A 456 33.90 -4.58 -22.36
N VAL A 457 32.96 -4.11 -23.18
CA VAL A 457 32.60 -4.80 -24.42
C VAL A 457 33.83 -4.95 -25.32
N ASP A 458 34.64 -3.90 -25.44
CA ASP A 458 35.83 -3.88 -26.28
C ASP A 458 36.90 -4.87 -25.82
N GLU A 459 37.18 -4.92 -24.51
CA GLU A 459 38.13 -5.88 -23.94
C GLU A 459 37.66 -7.31 -24.17
N PHE A 460 36.37 -7.56 -23.99
CA PHE A 460 35.81 -8.89 -24.19
C PHE A 460 35.89 -9.31 -25.66
N LEU A 461 35.41 -8.49 -26.60
CA LEU A 461 35.43 -8.81 -28.03
C LEU A 461 36.86 -8.96 -28.56
N SER A 462 37.80 -8.11 -28.13
CA SER A 462 39.22 -8.24 -28.46
C SER A 462 39.82 -9.56 -27.94
N SER A 463 39.39 -10.03 -26.76
CA SER A 463 39.83 -11.31 -26.21
C SER A 463 39.30 -12.51 -27.01
N LEU A 464 38.13 -12.39 -27.66
CA LEU A 464 37.58 -13.46 -28.50
C LEU A 464 38.47 -13.73 -29.72
N GLN A 465 38.92 -12.66 -30.38
CA GLN A 465 39.83 -12.77 -31.53
C GLN A 465 41.17 -13.39 -31.12
N LYS A 466 41.75 -12.94 -30.01
CA LYS A 466 43.02 -13.47 -29.48
C LYS A 466 42.93 -14.96 -29.12
N ASN A 467 41.79 -15.39 -28.58
CA ASN A 467 41.59 -16.77 -28.14
C ASN A 467 41.06 -17.70 -29.25
N GLY A 468 40.91 -17.21 -30.49
CA GLY A 468 40.43 -18.01 -31.61
C GLY A 468 38.97 -18.49 -31.46
N ILE A 469 38.13 -17.73 -30.75
CA ILE A 469 36.71 -18.09 -30.57
C ILE A 469 35.97 -17.94 -31.90
N SER A 470 35.30 -19.01 -32.34
CA SER A 470 34.58 -19.02 -33.62
C SER A 470 33.36 -18.09 -33.61
N ARG A 471 33.17 -17.34 -34.70
CA ARG A 471 31.95 -16.57 -34.95
C ARG A 471 31.03 -17.35 -35.88
N VAL A 472 29.81 -17.63 -35.44
CA VAL A 472 28.80 -18.38 -36.20
C VAL A 472 27.78 -17.44 -36.84
N PRO A 473 27.20 -17.76 -38.01
CA PRO A 473 26.18 -16.93 -38.63
C PRO A 473 24.90 -16.83 -37.77
N GLY A 474 24.31 -15.63 -37.69
CA GLY A 474 22.99 -15.38 -37.09
C GLY A 474 22.97 -14.24 -36.07
N VAL A 475 21.82 -14.01 -35.42
CA VAL A 475 21.68 -12.92 -34.42
C VAL A 475 21.48 -13.48 -33.03
N ALA A 476 22.35 -13.09 -32.12
CA ALA A 476 22.17 -13.34 -30.69
C ALA A 476 21.65 -12.08 -29.98
N VAL A 477 20.47 -12.17 -29.38
CA VAL A 477 19.91 -11.09 -28.55
C VAL A 477 20.10 -11.43 -27.08
N PHE A 478 20.95 -10.68 -26.38
CA PHE A 478 21.19 -10.82 -24.94
C PHE A 478 20.39 -9.77 -24.17
N LEU A 479 19.46 -10.20 -23.32
CA LEU A 479 18.78 -9.29 -22.40
C LEU A 479 19.68 -8.97 -21.21
N THR A 480 19.96 -7.69 -20.98
CA THR A 480 20.86 -7.21 -19.93
C THR A 480 20.25 -6.04 -19.15
N ARG A 481 20.72 -5.82 -17.92
CA ARG A 481 20.37 -4.64 -17.10
C ARG A 481 21.53 -3.64 -16.98
N ILE A 482 22.69 -3.99 -17.52
CA ILE A 482 23.92 -3.22 -17.44
C ILE A 482 24.28 -2.75 -18.84
N GLN A 483 24.65 -1.47 -18.95
CA GLN A 483 25.07 -0.83 -20.18
C GLN A 483 26.60 -0.70 -20.22
N ASN A 484 27.18 -0.67 -21.43
CA ASN A 484 28.61 -0.42 -21.69
C ASN A 484 29.57 -1.49 -21.11
N VAL A 485 29.04 -2.68 -20.79
CA VAL A 485 29.79 -3.83 -20.27
C VAL A 485 29.31 -5.07 -21.00
N ALA A 486 30.21 -6.03 -21.26
CA ALA A 486 29.83 -7.31 -21.87
C ALA A 486 28.78 -8.02 -20.99
N PRO A 487 27.57 -8.36 -21.52
CA PRO A 487 26.55 -9.02 -20.74
C PRO A 487 27.07 -10.32 -20.08
N PRO A 488 26.81 -10.57 -18.79
CA PRO A 488 27.31 -11.77 -18.10
C PRO A 488 26.91 -13.07 -18.82
N VAL A 489 25.66 -13.16 -19.27
CA VAL A 489 25.11 -14.32 -20.01
C VAL A 489 25.90 -14.58 -21.30
N MET A 490 26.32 -13.53 -22.00
CA MET A 490 27.16 -13.62 -23.20
C MET A 490 28.53 -14.20 -22.86
N ARG A 491 29.16 -13.75 -21.79
CA ARG A 491 30.45 -14.29 -21.34
C ARG A 491 30.34 -15.76 -20.93
N TRP A 492 29.26 -16.13 -20.25
CA TRP A 492 29.01 -17.52 -19.85
C TRP A 492 28.78 -18.42 -21.07
N HIS A 493 28.02 -17.95 -22.06
CA HIS A 493 27.82 -18.66 -23.32
C HIS A 493 29.16 -18.96 -24.00
N VAL A 494 29.98 -17.94 -24.21
CA VAL A 494 31.29 -18.08 -24.85
C VAL A 494 32.20 -19.02 -24.06
N LYS A 495 32.27 -18.85 -22.73
CA LYS A 495 33.13 -19.67 -21.88
C LYS A 495 32.78 -21.16 -21.95
N ARG A 496 31.52 -21.51 -22.18
CA ARG A 496 31.05 -22.90 -22.19
C ARG A 496 31.02 -23.52 -23.59
N ASN A 497 30.59 -22.74 -24.58
CA ASN A 497 30.34 -23.25 -25.94
C ASN A 497 31.45 -22.89 -26.92
N HIS A 498 32.38 -22.02 -26.53
CA HIS A 498 33.51 -21.59 -27.36
C HIS A 498 33.12 -21.01 -28.73
N ALA A 499 31.92 -20.44 -28.81
CA ALA A 499 31.38 -19.80 -30.01
C ALA A 499 30.52 -18.58 -29.65
N LEU A 500 30.36 -17.66 -30.58
CA LEU A 500 29.47 -16.50 -30.47
C LEU A 500 28.91 -16.12 -31.84
N HIS A 501 27.72 -15.54 -31.90
CA HIS A 501 27.12 -15.15 -33.18
C HIS A 501 27.86 -13.95 -33.80
N ASP A 502 27.90 -13.83 -35.12
CA ASP A 502 28.51 -12.72 -35.84
C ASP A 502 27.77 -11.39 -35.57
N LYS A 503 26.43 -11.43 -35.44
CA LYS A 503 25.61 -10.27 -35.06
C LYS A 503 25.08 -10.39 -33.64
N ILE A 504 25.32 -9.38 -32.79
CA ILE A 504 24.96 -9.41 -31.37
C ILE A 504 24.17 -8.17 -30.98
N ILE A 505 23.02 -8.34 -30.31
CA ILE A 505 22.25 -7.25 -29.73
C ILE A 505 22.23 -7.40 -28.21
N ALA A 506 22.85 -6.46 -27.49
CA ALA A 506 22.69 -6.32 -26.05
C ALA A 506 21.54 -5.36 -25.75
N LEU A 507 20.40 -5.88 -25.31
CA LEU A 507 19.18 -5.10 -25.12
C LEU A 507 18.88 -4.88 -23.63
N THR A 508 18.75 -3.61 -23.25
CA THR A 508 18.23 -3.19 -21.94
C THR A 508 16.78 -2.78 -22.09
N ILE A 509 15.92 -3.19 -21.15
CA ILE A 509 14.48 -2.85 -21.20
C ILE A 509 14.15 -1.95 -20.01
N GLN A 510 13.57 -0.79 -20.30
CA GLN A 510 13.16 0.20 -19.33
C GLN A 510 11.66 0.49 -19.46
N VAL A 511 10.94 0.38 -18.35
CA VAL A 511 9.53 0.77 -18.28
C VAL A 511 9.45 2.19 -17.74
N LEU A 512 8.73 3.06 -18.43
CA LEU A 512 8.55 4.48 -18.10
C LEU A 512 7.19 4.71 -17.40
N ASP A 513 7.11 5.79 -16.61
CA ASP A 513 5.87 6.24 -15.93
C ASP A 513 4.90 6.97 -16.90
N VAL A 514 4.76 6.46 -18.13
CA VAL A 514 3.80 6.92 -19.13
C VAL A 514 2.97 5.73 -19.63
N PRO A 515 1.67 5.88 -19.97
CA PRO A 515 0.81 4.75 -20.28
C PRO A 515 1.30 3.97 -21.50
N ARG A 516 1.69 4.69 -22.56
CA ARG A 516 2.28 4.12 -23.78
C ARG A 516 3.39 5.03 -24.29
N VAL A 517 4.44 4.45 -24.84
CA VAL A 517 5.52 5.18 -25.51
C VAL A 517 5.23 5.25 -27.00
N ARG A 518 5.53 6.39 -27.65
CA ARG A 518 5.37 6.54 -29.11
C ARG A 518 6.31 5.56 -29.81
N LYS A 519 5.88 4.97 -30.93
CA LYS A 519 6.64 3.92 -31.63
C LYS A 519 8.09 4.33 -31.94
N GLU A 520 8.31 5.58 -32.30
CA GLU A 520 9.63 6.17 -32.60
C GLU A 520 10.57 6.25 -31.38
N ASP A 521 10.03 6.46 -30.18
CA ASP A 521 10.80 6.59 -28.93
C ASP A 521 11.04 5.24 -28.23
N LYS A 522 10.50 4.14 -28.76
CA LYS A 522 10.53 2.82 -28.10
C LYS A 522 11.87 2.14 -28.15
N LEU A 523 12.76 2.47 -29.07
CA LEU A 523 14.05 1.81 -29.21
C LEU A 523 15.13 2.79 -29.63
N ILE A 524 16.16 2.88 -28.80
CA ILE A 524 17.42 3.52 -29.17
C ILE A 524 18.45 2.42 -29.27
N ILE A 525 19.00 2.20 -30.46
CA ILE A 525 20.03 1.18 -30.71
C ILE A 525 21.24 1.83 -31.41
N THR A 526 22.44 1.51 -30.92
CA THR A 526 23.70 2.02 -31.48
C THR A 526 24.69 0.89 -31.65
N GLU A 527 25.44 0.89 -32.75
CA GLU A 527 26.56 -0.03 -32.94
C GLU A 527 27.77 0.51 -32.16
N GLN A 528 28.22 -0.22 -31.16
CA GLN A 528 29.35 0.19 -30.32
C GLN A 528 30.66 -0.42 -30.80
N TYR A 529 30.58 -1.61 -31.41
CA TYR A 529 31.72 -2.34 -31.99
C TYR A 529 31.21 -3.09 -33.23
N PRO A 530 32.03 -3.32 -34.27
CA PRO A 530 31.60 -4.05 -35.47
C PRO A 530 30.88 -5.38 -35.14
N GLY A 531 29.60 -5.48 -35.51
CA GLY A 531 28.76 -6.66 -35.25
C GLY A 531 28.17 -6.72 -33.83
N PHE A 532 28.31 -5.67 -33.02
CA PHE A 532 27.75 -5.55 -31.68
C PHE A 532 26.95 -4.25 -31.52
N TRP A 533 25.64 -4.43 -31.32
CA TRP A 533 24.68 -3.35 -31.10
C TRP A 533 24.23 -3.33 -29.65
N GLN A 534 24.20 -2.14 -29.07
CA GLN A 534 23.67 -1.89 -27.75
C GLN A 534 22.35 -1.11 -27.87
N GLY A 535 21.29 -1.66 -27.28
CA GLY A 535 19.95 -1.10 -27.36
C GLY A 535 19.31 -0.82 -26.00
N VAL A 536 18.50 0.22 -25.94
CA VAL A 536 17.57 0.50 -24.84
C VAL A 536 16.16 0.55 -25.41
N ALA A 537 15.32 -0.37 -24.94
CA ALA A 537 13.91 -0.43 -25.27
C ALA A 537 13.07 0.26 -24.18
N TYR A 538 12.25 1.23 -24.56
CA TYR A 538 11.35 1.96 -23.69
C TYR A 538 9.91 1.50 -23.89
N TYR A 539 9.25 1.15 -22.80
CA TYR A 539 7.83 0.77 -22.80
C TYR A 539 7.06 1.59 -21.78
N GLY A 540 5.81 1.92 -22.13
CA GLY A 540 4.87 2.48 -21.18
C GLY A 540 4.29 1.41 -20.26
N PHE A 541 3.74 1.81 -19.13
CA PHE A 541 3.26 0.87 -18.11
C PHE A 541 2.01 0.06 -18.50
N MET A 542 1.24 0.49 -19.51
CA MET A 542 0.11 -0.28 -20.07
C MET A 542 0.57 -1.23 -21.19
N GLU A 543 1.81 -1.13 -21.63
CA GLU A 543 2.30 -1.88 -22.78
C GLU A 543 2.85 -3.24 -22.32
N LYS A 544 2.42 -4.30 -23.00
CA LYS A 544 3.09 -5.60 -22.89
C LYS A 544 4.29 -5.57 -23.82
N PRO A 545 5.53 -5.68 -23.31
CA PRO A 545 6.69 -5.66 -24.19
C PRO A 545 6.66 -6.88 -25.11
N ASN A 546 6.74 -6.61 -26.42
CA ASN A 546 6.98 -7.63 -27.43
C ASN A 546 8.33 -7.32 -28.06
N ILE A 547 9.36 -8.00 -27.56
CA ILE A 547 10.74 -7.77 -27.99
C ILE A 547 10.98 -8.24 -29.43
N PRO A 548 10.47 -9.41 -29.88
CA PRO A 548 10.60 -9.81 -31.27
C PRO A 548 10.04 -8.78 -32.25
N GLU A 549 8.84 -8.28 -31.98
CA GLU A 549 8.20 -7.27 -32.83
C GLU A 549 8.98 -5.95 -32.83
N LEU A 550 9.49 -5.52 -31.68
CA LEU A 550 10.28 -4.29 -31.59
C LEU A 550 11.57 -4.35 -32.40
N LEU A 551 12.24 -5.52 -32.40
CA LEU A 551 13.55 -5.66 -33.04
C LEU A 551 13.47 -5.92 -34.54
N LYS A 552 12.31 -6.29 -35.11
CA LYS A 552 12.14 -6.57 -36.56
C LYS A 552 12.68 -5.48 -37.48
N GLN A 553 12.64 -4.22 -37.04
CA GLN A 553 13.06 -3.06 -37.84
C GLN A 553 14.51 -2.64 -37.57
N THR A 554 15.27 -3.41 -36.79
CA THR A 554 16.66 -3.07 -36.48
C THR A 554 17.60 -3.52 -37.59
N PRO A 555 18.65 -2.73 -37.91
CA PRO A 555 19.65 -3.09 -38.93
C PRO A 555 20.20 -4.52 -38.82
N PRO A 556 20.62 -5.03 -37.63
CA PRO A 556 21.14 -6.40 -37.51
C PRO A 556 20.13 -7.49 -37.89
N ILE A 557 18.83 -7.27 -37.63
CA ILE A 557 17.78 -8.25 -37.96
C ILE A 557 17.32 -8.12 -39.41
N GLN A 558 17.27 -6.90 -39.96
CA GLN A 558 16.95 -6.70 -41.37
C GLN A 558 18.04 -7.23 -42.31
N ALA A 559 19.30 -7.25 -41.85
CA ALA A 559 20.42 -7.84 -42.57
C ALA A 559 20.46 -9.38 -42.49
N CYS A 560 19.49 -10.03 -41.83
CA CYS A 560 19.40 -11.49 -41.77
C CYS A 560 18.62 -12.07 -42.94
N ASN A 561 19.17 -13.12 -43.53
CA ASN A 561 18.46 -13.95 -44.50
C ASN A 561 17.58 -14.98 -43.78
N ASP A 562 16.61 -15.60 -44.48
CA ASP A 562 15.70 -16.64 -43.93
C ASP A 562 16.42 -17.84 -43.27
N HIS A 563 17.71 -18.05 -43.55
CA HIS A 563 18.54 -19.10 -42.94
C HIS A 563 19.24 -18.67 -41.63
N GLU A 564 19.19 -17.39 -41.25
CA GLU A 564 19.80 -16.84 -40.03
C GLU A 564 18.76 -16.74 -38.91
N ALA A 565 18.73 -17.74 -38.01
CA ALA A 565 17.80 -17.74 -36.89
C ALA A 565 18.20 -16.70 -35.83
N VAL A 566 17.23 -15.90 -35.37
CA VAL A 566 17.38 -15.05 -34.19
C VAL A 566 17.28 -15.92 -32.94
N THR A 567 18.29 -15.84 -32.08
CA THR A 567 18.33 -16.58 -30.81
C THR A 567 18.35 -15.60 -29.63
N TYR A 568 17.40 -15.75 -28.72
CA TYR A 568 17.30 -14.94 -27.52
C TYR A 568 17.98 -15.64 -26.34
N TYR A 569 18.98 -15.00 -25.76
CA TYR A 569 19.72 -15.49 -24.62
C TYR A 569 19.27 -14.79 -23.34
N ILE A 570 18.87 -15.59 -22.38
CA ILE A 570 18.49 -15.14 -21.05
C ILE A 570 19.24 -15.92 -19.98
N GLY A 571 19.64 -15.22 -18.92
CA GLY A 571 20.25 -15.84 -17.76
C GLY A 571 19.18 -16.42 -16.85
N HIS A 572 19.37 -17.66 -16.41
CA HIS A 572 18.56 -18.27 -15.37
C HIS A 572 19.42 -18.56 -14.15
N GLU A 573 19.00 -18.05 -13.00
CA GLU A 573 19.73 -18.22 -11.74
C GLU A 573 18.99 -19.22 -10.85
N SER A 574 19.55 -20.42 -10.72
CA SER A 574 19.06 -21.43 -9.79
C SER A 574 19.79 -21.30 -8.45
N ILE A 575 19.05 -21.07 -7.38
CA ILE A 575 19.62 -20.85 -6.06
C ILE A 575 19.79 -22.19 -5.34
N VAL A 576 20.98 -22.42 -4.81
CA VAL A 576 21.32 -23.59 -4.01
C VAL A 576 21.79 -23.13 -2.64
N ALA A 577 21.50 -23.88 -1.58
CA ALA A 577 22.04 -23.59 -0.26
C ALA A 577 23.56 -23.82 -0.28
N LYS A 578 24.33 -22.84 0.21
CA LYS A 578 25.77 -22.99 0.44
C LYS A 578 26.00 -23.53 1.86
N ASP A 579 27.01 -24.38 2.04
CA ASP A 579 27.51 -24.75 3.37
C ASP A 579 28.73 -23.87 3.73
N GLY A 580 28.79 -23.37 4.96
CA GLY A 580 29.90 -22.55 5.48
C GLY A 580 29.46 -21.33 6.29
N THR A 581 30.41 -20.62 6.90
CA THR A 581 30.16 -19.46 7.79
C THR A 581 29.64 -18.20 7.07
N ASP A 582 29.86 -18.10 5.76
CA ASP A 582 29.37 -16.98 4.93
C ASP A 582 28.00 -17.27 4.28
N ALA A 583 27.43 -18.46 4.48
CA ALA A 583 26.15 -18.86 3.89
C ALA A 583 24.94 -18.20 4.57
N LEU A 584 23.86 -18.02 3.81
CA LEU A 584 22.53 -17.77 4.37
C LEU A 584 22.07 -18.98 5.22
N PRO A 585 21.38 -18.74 6.35
CA PRO A 585 20.75 -19.84 7.09
C PRO A 585 19.86 -20.66 6.16
N ARG A 586 19.93 -22.00 6.25
CA ARG A 586 19.26 -22.90 5.30
C ARG A 586 17.78 -22.58 5.09
N TRP A 587 17.04 -22.29 6.16
CA TRP A 587 15.63 -21.93 6.08
C TRP A 587 15.37 -20.62 5.31
N GLN A 588 16.26 -19.62 5.42
CA GLN A 588 16.20 -18.38 4.63
C GLN A 588 16.51 -18.66 3.16
N SER A 589 17.51 -19.49 2.88
CA SER A 589 17.85 -19.89 1.51
C SER A 589 16.71 -20.65 0.84
N TYR A 590 16.05 -21.58 1.55
CA TYR A 590 14.88 -22.29 1.03
C TYR A 590 13.70 -21.37 0.76
N LEU A 591 13.35 -20.47 1.69
CA LEU A 591 12.27 -19.53 1.47
C LEU A 591 12.59 -18.58 0.31
N PHE A 592 13.82 -18.07 0.22
CA PHE A 592 14.26 -17.23 -0.89
C PHE A 592 14.23 -17.96 -2.23
N ALA A 593 14.72 -19.20 -2.29
CA ALA A 593 14.65 -20.03 -3.50
C ALA A 593 13.19 -20.30 -3.91
N TRP A 594 12.31 -20.57 -2.94
CA TRP A 594 10.88 -20.73 -3.20
C TRP A 594 10.25 -19.44 -3.76
N MET A 595 10.54 -18.27 -3.16
CA MET A 595 10.05 -16.98 -3.66
C MET A 595 10.58 -16.66 -5.06
N MET A 596 11.85 -16.92 -5.33
CA MET A 596 12.47 -16.71 -6.65
C MET A 596 11.82 -17.61 -7.71
N ARG A 597 11.58 -18.88 -7.39
CA ARG A 597 10.90 -19.83 -8.29
C ARG A 597 9.46 -19.44 -8.61
N ASN A 598 8.76 -18.82 -7.66
CA ASN A 598 7.39 -18.33 -7.85
C ASN A 598 7.33 -16.89 -8.42
N SER A 599 8.47 -16.23 -8.64
CA SER A 599 8.51 -14.90 -9.25
C SER A 599 8.27 -14.99 -10.76
N LEU A 600 7.67 -13.94 -11.34
CA LEU A 600 7.31 -13.95 -12.76
C LEU A 600 8.56 -14.17 -13.66
N HIS A 601 8.52 -15.22 -14.48
CA HIS A 601 9.58 -15.53 -15.43
C HIS A 601 9.70 -14.46 -16.53
N VAL A 602 10.94 -14.11 -16.86
CA VAL A 602 11.30 -13.06 -17.81
C VAL A 602 10.81 -13.37 -19.23
N THR A 603 10.79 -14.64 -19.61
CA THR A 603 10.44 -15.15 -20.95
C THR A 603 8.98 -14.87 -21.30
N GLU A 604 8.05 -15.13 -20.38
CA GLU A 604 6.61 -14.90 -20.56
C GLU A 604 6.28 -13.40 -20.57
N TYR A 605 6.98 -12.61 -19.73
CA TYR A 605 6.76 -11.18 -19.63
C TYR A 605 7.15 -10.41 -20.91
N TYR A 606 8.20 -10.84 -21.61
CA TYR A 606 8.70 -10.20 -22.83
C TYR A 606 8.22 -10.82 -24.15
N GLN A 607 7.28 -11.77 -24.06
CA GLN A 607 6.68 -12.47 -25.21
C GLN A 607 7.73 -13.09 -26.15
N LEU A 608 8.80 -13.67 -25.58
CA LEU A 608 9.84 -14.29 -26.38
C LEU A 608 9.33 -15.63 -26.98
N PRO A 609 9.68 -15.97 -28.23
CA PRO A 609 9.22 -17.20 -28.86
C PRO A 609 9.92 -18.39 -28.21
N GLY A 610 9.18 -19.31 -27.59
CA GLY A 610 9.77 -20.39 -26.79
C GLY A 610 10.77 -21.29 -27.54
N ASN A 611 10.62 -21.44 -28.85
CA ASN A 611 11.52 -22.22 -29.71
C ASN A 611 12.82 -21.48 -30.11
N GLN A 612 12.93 -20.18 -29.82
CA GLN A 612 14.10 -19.34 -30.14
C GLN A 612 14.83 -18.85 -28.89
N VAL A 613 14.45 -19.33 -27.70
CA VAL A 613 15.01 -18.90 -26.42
C VAL A 613 15.98 -19.94 -25.89
N ILE A 614 17.19 -19.50 -25.53
CA ILE A 614 18.18 -20.29 -24.80
C ILE A 614 18.34 -19.71 -23.40
N GLU A 615 17.97 -20.51 -22.40
CA GLU A 615 18.21 -20.21 -20.99
C GLU A 615 19.58 -20.76 -20.56
N ILE A 616 20.50 -19.86 -20.21
CA ILE A 616 21.79 -20.23 -19.64
C ILE A 616 21.67 -20.22 -18.13
N GLY A 617 21.47 -21.42 -17.58
CA GLY A 617 21.35 -21.67 -16.16
C GLY A 617 22.69 -21.61 -15.44
N ARG A 618 22.73 -20.93 -14.29
CA ARG A 618 23.83 -21.05 -13.31
C ARG A 618 23.28 -21.44 -11.95
N ARG A 619 23.99 -22.33 -11.26
CA ARG A 619 23.77 -22.59 -9.83
C ARG A 619 24.52 -21.55 -9.02
N ILE A 620 23.79 -20.77 -8.23
CA ILE A 620 24.34 -19.78 -7.33
C ILE A 620 24.13 -20.31 -5.92
N ALA A 621 25.24 -20.65 -5.25
CA ALA A 621 25.23 -21.07 -3.86
C ALA A 621 25.27 -19.82 -2.96
N ILE A 622 24.23 -19.59 -2.16
CA ILE A 622 24.11 -18.41 -1.27
C ILE A 622 23.94 -18.76 0.20
#